data_AF-A0A1V6CTR0-F1
#
_entry.id   AF-A0A1V6CTR0-F1
#
_cell.length_a   1.000
_cell.length_b   1.000
_cell.length_c   1.000
_cell.angle_alpha   90.00
_cell.angle_beta   90.00
_cell.angle_gamma   90.00
#
_symmetry.space_group_name_H-M   'P 1'
#
loop_
_entity.id
_entity.type
_entity.pdbx_description
1 polymer ?
#
loop_
_entity_poly.entity_id
_entity_poly.type
_entity_poly.pdbx_seq_one_letter_code
_entity_poly.pdbx_strand_id
1 'polypeptide(L)'
;MKRRTRPDTYEAEVNGRKVRVTVPGSDEGELFEAVREQLSPHAVASIVAHLQGARTNNQDVDRQVHWFTEELCKLLGGYEHQARLAEELGL
;
A
#
# COMPACT_ATOMS: atom_id res chain seq x y z
N MET A 1 17.89 -19.28 -0.95
CA MET A 1 17.29 -18.84 -2.24
C MET A 1 18.11 -17.66 -2.76
N LYS A 2 18.57 -17.66 -4.02
CA LYS A 2 19.37 -16.55 -4.58
C LYS A 2 18.45 -15.35 -4.80
N ARG A 3 18.74 -14.23 -4.12
CA ARG A 3 18.08 -12.92 -4.33
C ARG A 3 18.26 -12.54 -5.80
N ARG A 4 17.18 -12.56 -6.60
CA ARG A 4 17.22 -12.06 -7.98
C ARG A 4 17.54 -10.56 -7.92
N THR A 5 18.72 -10.21 -8.40
CA THR A 5 19.31 -8.86 -8.25
C THR A 5 18.88 -7.90 -9.36
N ARG A 6 18.09 -8.38 -10.34
CA ARG A 6 17.66 -7.58 -11.49
C ARG A 6 16.14 -7.69 -11.64
N PRO A 7 15.44 -6.55 -11.77
CA PRO A 7 14.00 -6.53 -11.98
C PRO A 7 13.62 -7.19 -13.32
N ASP A 8 12.49 -7.87 -13.33
CA ASP A 8 12.02 -8.63 -14.48
C ASP A 8 11.56 -7.67 -15.60
N THR A 9 11.85 -8.03 -16.85
CA THR A 9 11.51 -7.23 -18.03
C THR A 9 10.49 -7.96 -18.87
N TYR A 10 9.38 -7.30 -19.20
CA TYR A 10 8.23 -7.85 -19.89
C TYR A 10 7.93 -7.06 -21.17
N GLU A 11 7.29 -7.69 -22.14
CA GLU A 11 6.72 -6.99 -23.30
C GLU A 11 5.31 -6.48 -22.94
N ALA A 12 5.09 -5.18 -23.08
CA ALA A 12 3.78 -4.55 -22.91
C ALA A 12 3.40 -3.79 -24.19
N GLU A 13 2.10 -3.64 -24.44
CA GLU A 13 1.60 -2.81 -25.53
C GLU A 13 1.19 -1.44 -25.00
N VAL A 14 1.83 -0.38 -25.51
CA VAL A 14 1.50 1.01 -25.17
C VAL A 14 1.24 1.75 -26.48
N ASN A 15 0.02 2.25 -26.66
CA ASN A 15 -0.41 2.97 -27.86
C ASN A 15 -0.16 2.21 -29.18
N GLY A 16 -0.45 0.90 -29.21
CA GLY A 16 -0.28 0.06 -30.40
C GLY A 16 1.17 -0.32 -30.73
N ARG A 17 2.12 -0.02 -29.84
CA ARG A 17 3.54 -0.39 -29.99
C ARG A 17 3.96 -1.32 -28.87
N LYS A 18 4.67 -2.40 -29.23
CA LYS A 18 5.32 -3.28 -28.26
C LYS A 18 6.53 -2.57 -27.65
N VAL A 19 6.55 -2.45 -26.34
CA VAL A 19 7.63 -1.84 -25.56
C VAL A 19 8.11 -2.84 -24.51
N ARG A 20 9.44 -2.87 -24.27
CA ARG A 20 10.00 -3.63 -23.16
C ARG A 20 9.94 -2.77 -21.90
N VAL A 21 9.25 -3.27 -20.88
CA VAL A 21 9.07 -2.59 -19.61
C VAL A 21 9.76 -3.41 -18.53
N THR A 22 10.71 -2.81 -17.85
CA THR A 22 11.29 -3.37 -16.63
C THR A 22 10.41 -2.94 -15.47
N VAL A 23 9.74 -3.90 -14.84
CA VAL A 23 8.92 -3.65 -13.66
C VAL A 23 9.79 -4.06 -12.46
N PRO A 24 10.05 -3.16 -11.49
CA PRO A 24 10.58 -3.55 -10.20
C PRO A 24 9.81 -4.75 -9.64
N GLY A 25 10.42 -5.54 -8.75
CA GLY A 25 9.66 -6.59 -8.06
C GLY A 25 8.44 -5.97 -7.33
N SER A 26 7.49 -6.79 -6.89
CA SER A 26 6.51 -6.27 -5.93
C SER A 26 7.26 -5.96 -4.64
N ASP A 27 7.66 -4.70 -4.49
CA ASP A 27 8.47 -4.20 -3.38
C ASP A 27 7.57 -3.83 -2.19
N GLU A 28 6.42 -4.49 -2.03
CA GLU A 28 5.46 -4.28 -0.95
C GLU A 28 6.14 -4.35 0.43
N GLY A 29 7.07 -5.30 0.60
CA GLY A 29 7.87 -5.40 1.83
C GLY A 29 8.71 -4.15 2.09
N GLU A 30 9.35 -3.59 1.05
CA GLU A 30 10.16 -2.37 1.16
C GLU A 30 9.27 -1.15 1.42
N LEU A 31 8.08 -1.10 0.81
CA LEU A 31 7.08 -0.07 1.07
C LEU A 31 6.67 -0.06 2.54
N PHE A 32 6.23 -1.20 3.10
CA PHE A 32 5.77 -1.24 4.49
C PHE A 32 6.92 -1.11 5.51
N GLU A 33 8.14 -1.51 5.14
CA GLU A 33 9.35 -1.21 5.91
C GLU A 33 9.61 0.30 5.96
N ALA A 34 9.58 0.98 4.81
CA ALA A 34 9.73 2.44 4.74
C ALA A 34 8.61 3.17 5.49
N VAL A 35 7.36 2.72 5.38
CA VAL A 35 6.22 3.28 6.15
C VAL A 35 6.49 3.16 7.65
N ARG A 36 6.96 2.00 8.13
CA ARG A 36 7.27 1.79 9.54
C ARG A 36 8.44 2.65 10.01
N GLU A 37 9.45 2.85 9.18
CA GLU A 37 10.63 3.66 9.52
C GLU A 37 10.31 5.16 9.54
N GLN A 38 9.49 5.63 8.61
CA GLN A 38 9.28 7.06 8.37
C GLN A 38 8.03 7.64 9.02
N LEU A 39 7.03 6.80 9.35
CA LEU A 39 5.76 7.26 9.92
C LEU A 39 5.54 6.71 11.33
N SER A 40 5.07 7.57 12.22
CA SER A 40 4.64 7.14 13.55
C SER A 40 3.36 6.29 13.46
N PRO A 41 3.08 5.44 14.46
CA PRO A 41 1.83 4.68 14.52
C PRO A 41 0.58 5.56 14.41
N HIS A 42 0.59 6.75 15.02
CA HIS A 42 -0.48 7.75 14.89
C HIS A 42 -0.66 8.25 13.46
N ALA A 43 0.43 8.52 12.74
CA ALA A 43 0.37 8.95 11.35
C ALA A 43 -0.19 7.84 10.44
N VAL A 44 0.18 6.59 10.68
CA VAL A 44 -0.40 5.46 9.94
C VAL A 44 -1.89 5.28 10.30
N ALA A 45 -2.26 5.43 11.57
CA ALA A 45 -3.64 5.31 12.03
C ALA A 45 -4.56 6.39 11.43
N SER A 46 -4.07 7.62 11.28
CA SER A 46 -4.83 8.69 10.64
C SER A 46 -5.02 8.45 9.14
N ILE A 47 -4.00 7.94 8.44
CA ILE A 47 -4.14 7.53 7.03
C ILE A 47 -5.24 6.47 6.90
N VAL A 48 -5.18 5.41 7.72
CA VAL A 48 -6.19 4.35 7.72
C VAL A 48 -7.60 4.91 7.94
N ALA A 49 -7.79 5.79 8.93
CA ALA A 49 -9.10 6.38 9.23
C ALA A 49 -9.70 7.11 8.02
N HIS A 50 -8.87 7.81 7.24
CA HIS A 50 -9.32 8.50 6.02
C HIS A 50 -9.61 7.53 4.86
N LEU A 51 -8.84 6.43 4.73
CA LEU A 51 -9.01 5.48 3.64
C LEU A 51 -10.23 4.56 3.83
N GLN A 52 -10.62 4.24 5.07
CA GLN A 52 -11.77 3.36 5.35
C GLN A 52 -13.09 3.88 4.75
N GLY A 53 -13.27 5.20 4.67
CA GLY A 53 -14.45 5.83 4.08
C GLY A 53 -14.33 6.15 2.59
N ALA A 54 -13.16 5.95 1.98
CA ALA A 54 -12.89 6.38 0.62
C ALA A 54 -13.57 5.47 -0.40
N ARG A 55 -14.29 6.07 -1.37
CA ARG A 55 -14.91 5.37 -2.51
C ARG A 55 -14.73 6.19 -3.77
N THR A 56 -14.55 5.51 -4.88
CA THR A 56 -14.36 6.11 -6.20
C THR A 56 -15.36 5.54 -7.21
N ASN A 57 -15.39 6.12 -8.42
CA ASN A 57 -16.20 5.57 -9.52
C ASN A 57 -15.54 4.36 -10.19
N ASN A 58 -14.42 3.84 -9.66
CA ASN A 58 -13.67 2.73 -10.23
C ASN A 58 -13.49 1.61 -9.18
N GLN A 59 -14.12 0.46 -9.43
CA GLN A 59 -14.09 -0.69 -8.51
C GLN A 59 -12.69 -1.30 -8.34
N ASP A 60 -11.82 -1.20 -9.35
CA ASP A 60 -10.45 -1.70 -9.24
C ASP A 60 -9.62 -0.81 -8.30
N VAL A 61 -9.85 0.49 -8.33
CA VAL A 61 -9.23 1.45 -7.41
C VAL A 61 -9.75 1.22 -6.00
N ASP A 62 -11.06 1.05 -5.82
CA ASP A 62 -11.65 0.74 -4.49
C ASP A 62 -11.05 -0.54 -3.89
N ARG A 63 -10.83 -1.58 -4.70
CA ARG A 63 -10.20 -2.83 -4.25
C ARG A 63 -8.75 -2.61 -3.81
N GLN A 64 -7.98 -1.80 -4.53
CA GLN A 64 -6.59 -1.48 -4.17
C GLN A 64 -6.52 -0.63 -2.89
N VAL A 65 -7.41 0.36 -2.75
CA VAL A 65 -7.50 1.18 -1.53
C VAL A 65 -7.87 0.32 -0.33
N HIS A 66 -8.83 -0.59 -0.49
CA HIS A 66 -9.23 -1.51 0.57
C HIS A 66 -8.05 -2.41 0.99
N TRP A 67 -7.38 -3.06 0.03
CA TRP A 67 -6.19 -3.87 0.30
C TRP A 67 -5.10 -3.07 1.05
N PHE A 68 -4.78 -1.87 0.59
CA PHE A 68 -3.75 -1.05 1.21
C PHE A 68 -4.14 -0.65 2.64
N THR A 69 -5.41 -0.34 2.86
CA THR A 69 -5.96 -0.06 4.20
C THR A 69 -5.81 -1.25 5.13
N GLU A 70 -6.09 -2.47 4.66
CA GLU A 70 -5.91 -3.69 5.46
C GLU A 70 -4.44 -3.92 5.84
N GLU A 71 -3.51 -3.71 4.90
CA GLU A 71 -2.08 -3.88 5.18
C GLU A 71 -1.55 -2.86 6.19
N LEU A 72 -1.96 -1.59 6.09
CA LEU A 72 -1.64 -0.57 7.10
C LEU A 72 -2.24 -0.91 8.48
N CYS A 73 -3.46 -1.46 8.52
CA CYS A 73 -4.04 -1.96 9.76
C CYS A 73 -3.23 -3.11 10.36
N LYS A 74 -2.81 -4.08 9.53
CA LYS A 74 -1.94 -5.18 9.99
C LYS A 74 -0.61 -4.64 10.52
N LEU A 75 -0.06 -3.62 9.88
CA LEU A 75 1.17 -2.96 10.33
C LEU A 75 1.05 -2.38 11.74
N LEU A 76 -0.14 -1.88 12.10
CA LEU A 76 -0.47 -1.37 13.43
C LEU A 76 -0.82 -2.44 14.47
N GLY A 77 -0.91 -3.72 14.07
CA GLY A 77 -1.35 -4.81 14.93
C GLY A 77 -2.87 -5.03 14.93
N GLY A 78 -3.60 -4.45 13.98
CA GLY A 78 -5.03 -4.66 13.76
C GLY A 78 -5.91 -3.42 13.97
N TYR A 79 -7.18 -3.55 13.58
CA TYR A 79 -8.16 -2.46 13.62
C TYR A 79 -8.43 -1.94 15.03
N GLU A 80 -8.38 -2.77 16.07
CA GLU A 80 -8.56 -2.31 17.45
C GLU A 80 -7.45 -1.32 17.87
N HIS A 81 -6.20 -1.63 17.51
CA HIS A 81 -5.09 -0.75 17.82
C HIS A 81 -5.14 0.53 17.00
N GLN A 82 -5.53 0.42 15.72
CA GLN A 82 -5.74 1.57 14.86
C GLN A 82 -6.85 2.50 15.39
N ALA A 83 -8.00 1.96 15.78
CA ALA A 83 -9.12 2.74 16.30
C ALA A 83 -8.74 3.51 17.57
N ARG A 84 -8.02 2.85 18.49
CA ARG A 84 -7.50 3.51 19.70
C ARG A 84 -6.57 4.68 19.37
N LEU A 85 -5.66 4.49 18.41
CA LEU A 85 -4.73 5.56 17.97
C LEU A 85 -5.44 6.69 17.23
N ALA A 86 -6.49 6.39 16.46
CA ALA A 86 -7.31 7.39 15.79
C ALA A 86 -8.13 8.22 16.81
N GLU A 87 -8.71 7.58 17.81
CA GLU A 87 -9.44 8.25 18.90
C GLU A 87 -8.54 9.22 19.67
N GLU A 88 -7.28 8.84 19.94
CA GLU A 88 -6.28 9.74 20.54
C GLU A 88 -6.00 11.00 19.70
N LEU A 89 -6.25 10.95 18.38
CA LEU A 89 -6.13 12.07 17.46
C LEU A 89 -7.45 12.82 17.24
N GLY A 90 -8.56 12.34 17.81
CA GLY A 90 -9.90 12.88 17.59
C GLY A 90 -10.48 12.58 16.21
N LEU A 91 -10.06 11.47 15.59
CA LEU A 91 -10.55 10.95 14.30
C LEU A 91 -11.55 9.81 14.48
#